data_AF-A0A8J9YAP6-F1
#
_entry.id   AF-A0A8J9YAP6-F1
#
_cell.length_a   1.000
_cell.length_b   1.000
_cell.length_c   1.000
_cell.angle_alpha   90.00
_cell.angle_beta   90.00
_cell.angle_gamma   90.00
#
_symmetry.space_group_name_H-M   'P 1'
#
loop_
_entity.id
_entity.type
_entity.pdbx_description
1 polymer ?
#
loop_
_entity_poly.entity_id
_entity_poly.type
_entity_poly.pdbx_seq_one_letter_code
_entity_poly.pdbx_strand_id
1 'polypeptide(L)'
;MSEHVLPAEEPIRFVAPVIQDNPTGWGPCEMPDQFRDMPYQPFSKGDRLGKISDWTVVQDKKYQNKYASQFGAGSSYAYFHDEDESTFHLVDSTREQKPPYQRGRARGQRGRGARGARTPGGMTTLSKQRERKLGKRWGQRGAPMKIRDASVTVRPTWVTIEDMDFPRLAKLSLPGIKEGEDIVCCGTLEYYDKAYDRVNVKHEKPLQRIDRIFHTVTTTDDPVIRRLSKTTGTVYATDAILATIMCCTRSNYSWDIVIEKIGDKLFLDKRDNTEFDLLTVNETSVEPPADDGNSINSPRNLALEATFINHNFSQQVLKSGPTEPKFKFPEANPFVSEEEDGEVASVGYRYRKWNLNNGVVLVARCEHDAVMQGPQNETQFLSIKALNEWDSKVANGVEWRQKLDTQRGAVLANELRNNSCKLAKWTVQALLAGSDQIKFGYVSRAQVRDNSRHVILGTQQFKPHEFAAQINLSMDNAWGILRCIIDICMKQKDGKYLIMKDPNKPLIRLYDIPDNTFESDGSEESGDEPADTPFAPLYSYGNPKRI
;
A
#
# COMPACT_ATOMS: atom_id res chain seq x y z
N MET A 1 -28.45 90.79 41.20
CA MET A 1 -27.23 90.16 41.75
C MET A 1 -27.51 88.68 41.85
N SER A 2 -26.92 87.89 40.96
CA SER A 2 -26.98 86.43 40.98
C SER A 2 -25.55 85.96 40.74
N GLU A 3 -24.90 85.47 41.80
CA GLU A 3 -23.55 84.92 41.75
C GLU A 3 -23.56 83.62 40.95
N HIS A 4 -22.80 83.60 39.85
CA HIS A 4 -22.46 82.37 39.13
C HIS A 4 -21.30 81.70 39.87
N VAL A 5 -21.60 80.58 40.53
CA VAL A 5 -20.60 79.66 41.09
C VAL A 5 -19.97 78.89 39.92
N LEU A 6 -18.66 79.02 39.73
CA LEU A 6 -17.90 78.21 38.77
C LEU A 6 -17.73 76.78 39.31
N PRO A 7 -17.81 75.73 38.47
CA PRO A 7 -17.62 74.36 38.91
C PRO A 7 -16.15 74.12 39.28
N ALA A 8 -15.91 73.43 40.40
CA ALA A 8 -14.58 73.07 40.88
C ALA A 8 -13.84 72.20 39.85
N GLU A 9 -12.59 72.56 39.54
CA GLU A 9 -11.70 71.73 38.70
C GLU A 9 -11.45 70.38 39.38
N GLU A 10 -11.80 69.28 38.71
CA GLU A 10 -11.49 67.93 39.19
C GLU A 10 -9.97 67.70 39.24
N PRO A 11 -9.43 67.11 40.32
CA PRO A 11 -8.00 66.87 40.45
C PRO A 11 -7.50 65.90 39.38
N ILE A 12 -6.35 66.21 38.77
CA ILE A 12 -5.68 65.36 37.78
C ILE A 12 -5.44 63.98 38.38
N ARG A 13 -6.16 62.97 37.88
CA ARG A 13 -6.17 61.61 38.42
C ARG A 13 -5.04 60.78 37.79
N PHE A 14 -3.98 60.53 38.54
CA PHE A 14 -2.98 59.53 38.17
C PHE A 14 -3.42 58.15 38.70
N VAL A 15 -3.64 57.21 37.79
CA VAL A 15 -3.89 55.81 38.12
C VAL A 15 -2.58 55.05 38.00
N ALA A 16 -2.15 54.41 39.09
CA ALA A 16 -0.92 53.62 39.09
C ALA A 16 -1.04 52.50 38.02
N PRO A 17 -0.01 52.32 37.16
CA PRO A 17 -0.01 51.25 36.18
C PRO A 17 0.10 49.89 36.89
N VAL A 18 -0.65 48.91 36.40
CA VAL A 18 -0.56 47.54 36.88
C VAL A 18 0.72 46.91 36.33
N ILE A 19 1.56 46.38 37.21
CA ILE A 19 2.82 45.70 36.87
C ILE A 19 2.75 44.26 37.38
N GLN A 20 3.28 43.33 36.60
CA GLN A 20 3.35 41.91 36.96
C GLN A 20 4.43 41.69 38.03
N ASP A 21 4.13 40.86 39.03
CA ASP A 21 5.08 40.46 40.08
C ASP A 21 5.64 39.06 39.77
N ASN A 22 6.97 38.94 39.71
CA ASN A 22 7.68 37.70 39.39
C ASN A 22 8.68 37.35 40.50
N PRO A 23 8.30 36.53 41.50
CA PRO A 23 9.14 36.26 42.66
C PRO A 23 10.39 35.41 42.38
N THR A 24 10.41 34.66 41.27
CA THR A 24 11.41 33.62 40.99
C THR A 24 12.39 34.00 39.87
N GLY A 25 12.21 35.16 39.23
CA GLY A 25 13.13 35.61 38.19
C GLY A 25 12.79 36.98 37.62
N TRP A 26 13.54 37.37 36.58
CA TRP A 26 13.27 38.58 35.79
C TRP A 26 12.64 38.20 34.46
N GLY A 27 11.49 38.81 34.12
CA GLY A 27 10.78 38.59 32.87
C GLY A 27 9.27 38.38 33.04
N PRO A 28 8.54 38.14 31.94
CA PRO A 28 7.09 37.93 31.97
C PRO A 28 6.75 36.66 32.77
N CYS A 29 5.85 36.79 33.74
CA CYS A 29 5.35 35.66 34.54
C CYS A 29 3.99 35.15 34.06
N GLU A 30 3.25 35.97 33.31
CA GLU A 30 1.93 35.62 32.80
C GLU A 30 1.75 36.04 31.33
N MET A 31 0.95 35.26 30.60
CA MET A 31 0.50 35.62 29.26
C MET A 31 -0.42 36.83 29.34
N PRO A 32 -0.29 37.83 28.44
CA PRO A 32 -1.17 38.98 28.41
C PRO A 32 -2.64 38.56 28.28
N ASP A 33 -3.52 39.14 29.11
CA ASP A 33 -4.95 38.80 29.14
C ASP A 33 -5.62 38.95 27.77
N GLN A 34 -5.13 39.87 26.95
CA GLN A 34 -5.66 40.13 25.60
C GLN A 34 -5.58 38.92 24.64
N PHE A 35 -4.69 37.96 24.89
CA PHE A 35 -4.50 36.78 24.02
C PHE A 35 -4.74 35.44 24.73
N ARG A 36 -5.15 35.46 26.00
CA ARG A 36 -5.32 34.24 26.82
C ARG A 36 -6.43 33.33 26.29
N ASP A 37 -7.54 33.93 25.87
CA ASP A 37 -8.75 33.20 25.46
C ASP A 37 -8.87 33.02 23.94
N MET A 38 -7.78 33.25 23.19
CA MET A 38 -7.78 33.21 21.74
C MET A 38 -6.58 32.40 21.21
N PRO A 39 -6.79 31.41 20.32
CA PRO A 39 -5.69 30.70 19.67
C PRO A 39 -4.71 31.68 19.00
N TYR A 40 -3.46 31.66 19.41
CA TYR A 40 -2.47 32.56 18.83
C TYR A 40 -2.16 32.17 17.38
N GLN A 41 -2.28 33.13 16.47
CA GLN A 41 -1.79 32.99 15.09
C GLN A 41 -1.09 34.29 14.66
N PRO A 42 0.21 34.23 14.29
CA PRO A 42 0.92 35.40 13.80
C PRO A 42 0.35 35.88 12.45
N PHE A 43 0.30 37.19 12.24
CA PHE A 43 -0.15 37.79 10.99
C PHE A 43 0.54 39.14 10.73
N SER A 44 0.51 39.58 9.48
CA SER A 44 1.01 40.89 9.06
C SER A 44 -0.15 41.75 8.56
N LYS A 45 -0.33 42.94 9.16
CA LYS A 45 -1.36 43.91 8.73
C LYS A 45 -1.08 44.53 7.36
N GLY A 46 0.16 44.42 6.87
CA GLY A 46 0.56 44.93 5.55
C GLY A 46 0.30 43.97 4.40
N ASP A 47 -0.18 42.75 4.69
CA ASP A 47 -0.43 41.75 3.67
C ASP A 47 -1.62 42.14 2.79
N ARG A 48 -1.56 41.76 1.52
CA ARG A 48 -2.61 42.08 0.55
C ARG A 48 -3.85 41.25 0.84
N LEU A 49 -5.00 41.91 0.95
CA LEU A 49 -6.32 41.29 1.15
C LEU A 49 -7.08 41.11 -0.18
N GLY A 50 -8.12 40.26 -0.18
CA GLY A 50 -9.05 40.12 -1.32
C GLY A 50 -8.88 38.86 -2.18
N LYS A 51 -8.47 37.73 -1.60
CA LYS A 51 -8.45 36.43 -2.30
C LYS A 51 -9.88 35.86 -2.38
N ILE A 52 -10.30 35.45 -3.58
CA ILE A 52 -11.60 34.81 -3.82
C ILE A 52 -11.48 33.30 -3.55
N SER A 53 -12.47 32.71 -2.89
CA SER A 53 -12.64 31.25 -2.79
C SER A 53 -13.64 30.81 -3.86
N ASP A 54 -13.25 29.85 -4.69
CA ASP A 54 -14.08 29.32 -5.79
C ASP A 54 -13.94 27.80 -5.83
N TRP A 55 -15.07 27.11 -5.73
CA TRP A 55 -15.20 25.64 -5.73
C TRP A 55 -15.36 25.05 -7.14
N THR A 56 -15.48 25.88 -8.18
CA THR A 56 -15.78 25.43 -9.57
C THR A 56 -14.55 25.28 -10.48
N VAL A 57 -13.34 25.34 -9.89
CA VAL A 57 -12.03 25.08 -10.53
C VAL A 57 -11.78 25.89 -11.81
N VAL A 58 -11.60 27.20 -11.67
CA VAL A 58 -10.80 28.01 -12.61
C VAL A 58 -9.89 28.96 -11.82
N GLN A 59 -8.87 28.42 -11.14
CA GLN A 59 -7.90 29.26 -10.43
C GLN A 59 -6.74 29.67 -11.34
N ASP A 60 -6.65 30.97 -11.62
CA ASP A 60 -5.58 31.56 -12.39
C ASP A 60 -4.30 31.66 -11.53
N LYS A 61 -3.33 30.75 -11.77
CA LYS A 61 -2.08 30.59 -11.00
C LYS A 61 -1.25 31.87 -10.86
N LYS A 62 -1.52 32.88 -11.68
CA LYS A 62 -0.84 34.17 -11.71
C LYS A 62 -1.10 35.05 -10.48
N TYR A 63 -2.18 34.80 -9.73
CA TYR A 63 -2.59 35.64 -8.59
C TYR A 63 -2.43 34.97 -7.21
N GLN A 64 -2.23 33.66 -7.14
CA GLN A 64 -2.10 32.94 -5.85
C GLN A 64 -0.93 33.45 -5.00
N ASN A 65 0.21 33.76 -5.62
CA ASN A 65 1.40 34.23 -4.91
C ASN A 65 1.27 35.65 -4.35
N LYS A 66 0.25 36.43 -4.76
CA LYS A 66 0.07 37.82 -4.30
C LYS A 66 -0.61 37.92 -2.94
N TYR A 67 -1.29 36.86 -2.51
CA TYR A 67 -2.05 36.79 -1.26
C TYR A 67 -1.43 35.80 -0.26
N ALA A 68 -0.25 35.26 -0.58
CA ALA A 68 0.50 34.42 0.34
C ALA A 68 1.17 35.32 1.39
N SER A 69 0.87 35.06 2.67
CA SER A 69 1.55 35.75 3.76
C SER A 69 3.03 35.36 3.79
N GLN A 70 3.91 36.37 3.88
CA GLN A 70 5.36 36.14 3.96
C GLN A 70 5.82 35.78 5.37
N PHE A 71 5.01 36.06 6.39
CA PHE A 71 5.32 35.84 7.78
C PHE A 71 4.06 35.41 8.55
N GLY A 72 4.13 34.24 9.20
CA GLY A 72 3.05 33.76 10.05
C GLY A 72 2.03 32.83 9.39
N ALA A 73 2.48 31.89 8.56
CA ALA A 73 1.62 30.80 8.11
C ALA A 73 1.26 29.88 9.29
N GLY A 74 0.01 29.93 9.73
CA GLY A 74 -0.55 29.07 10.78
C GLY A 74 -1.92 28.52 10.37
N SER A 75 -2.30 27.38 10.93
CA SER A 75 -3.56 26.69 10.65
C SER A 75 -4.47 26.61 11.90
N SER A 76 -4.22 27.44 12.91
CA SER A 76 -5.03 27.47 14.15
C SER A 76 -6.49 27.85 13.88
N TYR A 77 -6.73 28.64 12.83
CA TYR A 77 -8.05 29.03 12.33
C TYR A 77 -8.34 28.42 10.95
N ALA A 78 -8.06 27.14 10.77
CA ALA A 78 -8.36 26.40 9.54
C ALA A 78 -9.46 25.37 9.78
N TYR A 79 -10.41 25.29 8.85
CA TYR A 79 -11.37 24.19 8.77
C TYR A 79 -10.88 23.22 7.70
N PHE A 80 -10.74 21.94 8.08
CA PHE A 80 -10.46 20.84 7.17
C PHE A 80 -11.75 20.07 7.00
N HIS A 81 -12.22 19.98 5.77
CA HIS A 81 -13.38 19.17 5.43
C HIS A 81 -12.88 17.75 5.15
N ASP A 82 -13.14 16.84 6.07
CA ASP A 82 -12.63 15.46 6.04
C ASP A 82 -13.54 14.49 5.26
N GLU A 83 -14.74 14.94 4.84
CA GLU A 83 -15.71 14.13 4.12
C GLU A 83 -15.57 14.30 2.60
N ASP A 84 -15.62 13.17 1.87
CA ASP A 84 -15.60 13.16 0.41
C ASP A 84 -17.00 13.47 -0.14
N GLU A 85 -17.28 14.74 -0.41
CA GLU A 85 -18.55 15.21 -0.99
C GLU A 85 -18.85 14.59 -2.36
N SER A 86 -17.87 13.95 -3.03
CA SER A 86 -18.09 13.28 -4.32
C SER A 86 -18.90 11.98 -4.20
N THR A 87 -19.09 11.49 -2.98
CA THR A 87 -19.87 10.28 -2.66
C THR A 87 -21.37 10.56 -2.52
N PHE A 88 -21.78 11.82 -2.37
CA PHE A 88 -23.18 12.18 -2.22
C PHE A 88 -23.84 12.48 -3.57
N HIS A 89 -24.86 11.69 -3.91
CA HIS A 89 -25.74 11.99 -5.04
C HIS A 89 -27.03 12.63 -4.54
N LEU A 90 -27.42 13.76 -5.14
CA LEU A 90 -28.73 14.36 -4.89
C LEU A 90 -29.81 13.47 -5.50
N VAL A 91 -30.68 12.90 -4.68
CA VAL A 91 -31.82 12.10 -5.15
C VAL A 91 -32.84 13.05 -5.78
N ASP A 92 -33.00 12.95 -7.10
CA ASP A 92 -34.00 13.72 -7.84
C ASP A 92 -35.40 13.14 -7.59
N SER A 93 -36.26 13.87 -6.88
CA SER A 93 -37.68 13.53 -6.73
C SER A 93 -38.56 14.05 -7.86
N THR A 94 -37.95 14.62 -8.92
CA THR A 94 -38.67 15.14 -10.09
C THR A 94 -38.71 14.12 -11.22
N ARG A 95 -39.89 14.00 -11.81
CA ARG A 95 -40.20 13.02 -12.86
C ARG A 95 -39.39 13.32 -14.12
N GLU A 96 -38.59 12.35 -14.60
CA GLU A 96 -37.76 12.46 -15.81
C GLU A 96 -38.53 13.10 -16.99
N GLN A 97 -38.17 14.34 -17.35
CA GLN A 97 -38.58 14.93 -18.62
C GLN A 97 -37.64 14.44 -19.72
N LYS A 98 -38.16 13.61 -20.62
CA LYS A 98 -37.47 13.21 -21.85
C LYS A 98 -37.03 14.44 -22.65
N PRO A 99 -35.77 14.53 -23.12
CA PRO A 99 -35.30 15.68 -23.88
C PRO A 99 -36.04 15.78 -25.23
N PRO A 100 -36.49 16.98 -25.65
CA PRO A 100 -37.13 17.15 -26.94
C PRO A 100 -36.13 16.92 -28.08
N TYR A 101 -36.49 16.04 -28.99
CA TYR A 101 -35.85 15.80 -30.28
C TYR A 101 -35.71 17.12 -31.06
N GLN A 102 -34.49 17.67 -31.16
CA GLN A 102 -34.19 18.78 -32.08
C GLN A 102 -33.37 18.29 -33.28
N ARG A 103 -34.07 18.19 -34.41
CA ARG A 103 -33.55 18.05 -35.77
C ARG A 103 -32.60 19.21 -36.11
N GLY A 104 -31.58 18.85 -36.90
CA GLY A 104 -30.41 19.66 -37.26
C GLY A 104 -30.64 21.08 -37.80
N ARG A 105 -29.54 21.85 -37.72
CA ARG A 105 -29.21 22.88 -38.71
C ARG A 105 -27.70 23.05 -38.82
N ALA A 106 -27.19 22.68 -40.00
CA ALA A 106 -25.87 23.05 -40.49
C ALA A 106 -25.86 24.54 -40.92
N ARG A 107 -24.81 25.26 -40.53
CA ARG A 107 -24.26 26.50 -41.15
C ARG A 107 -22.93 26.78 -40.41
N GLY A 108 -21.74 26.91 -40.98
CA GLY A 108 -21.35 27.19 -42.36
C GLY A 108 -20.88 28.64 -42.53
N GLN A 109 -19.63 28.97 -42.16
CA GLN A 109 -18.81 30.08 -42.70
C GLN A 109 -17.39 30.01 -42.07
N ARG A 110 -16.28 29.70 -42.78
CA ARG A 110 -15.49 30.42 -43.83
C ARG A 110 -14.73 31.67 -43.35
N GLY A 111 -13.40 31.65 -43.57
CA GLY A 111 -12.49 32.80 -43.65
C GLY A 111 -11.14 32.51 -42.95
N ARG A 112 -10.06 31.99 -43.54
CA ARG A 112 -9.26 32.30 -44.75
C ARG A 112 -8.22 33.41 -44.53
N GLY A 113 -6.94 33.05 -44.71
CA GLY A 113 -5.82 33.94 -45.11
C GLY A 113 -4.85 34.33 -43.98
N ALA A 114 -3.55 34.57 -44.17
CA ALA A 114 -2.51 34.17 -45.13
C ALA A 114 -1.28 35.05 -44.83
N ARG A 115 -0.08 34.46 -44.93
CA ARG A 115 1.22 35.07 -45.33
C ARG A 115 1.92 36.10 -44.43
N GLY A 116 3.23 35.91 -44.26
CA GLY A 116 4.17 37.02 -44.50
C GLY A 116 5.57 36.93 -43.87
N ALA A 117 6.58 36.61 -44.70
CA ALA A 117 8.02 36.96 -44.64
C ALA A 117 8.91 36.36 -43.51
N ARG A 118 9.98 35.57 -43.74
CA ARG A 118 11.22 35.60 -44.59
C ARG A 118 12.36 36.54 -44.12
N THR A 119 13.34 35.93 -43.42
CA THR A 119 14.84 35.97 -43.56
C THR A 119 15.63 37.29 -43.45
N PRO A 120 16.99 37.31 -43.32
CA PRO A 120 18.00 36.30 -42.89
C PRO A 120 19.20 36.84 -42.05
N GLY A 121 19.99 35.92 -41.47
CA GLY A 121 21.47 35.97 -41.53
C GLY A 121 22.26 36.50 -40.31
N GLY A 122 23.30 35.74 -39.90
CA GLY A 122 24.37 36.22 -39.01
C GLY A 122 25.07 35.11 -38.22
N MET A 123 26.21 34.64 -38.73
CA MET A 123 27.01 33.51 -38.23
C MET A 123 28.06 33.98 -37.19
N THR A 124 28.29 33.16 -36.16
CA THR A 124 29.56 32.92 -35.42
C THR A 124 30.45 34.08 -34.94
N THR A 125 30.67 34.18 -33.62
CA THR A 125 32.03 34.20 -33.03
C THR A 125 32.04 33.60 -31.62
N LEU A 126 33.23 33.12 -31.26
CA LEU A 126 33.60 32.18 -30.21
C LEU A 126 33.77 32.85 -28.83
N SER A 127 33.41 32.10 -27.79
CA SER A 127 34.10 31.99 -26.48
C SER A 127 34.44 33.26 -25.67
N LYS A 128 33.76 33.42 -24.51
CA LYS A 128 34.45 33.58 -23.23
C LYS A 128 33.52 33.36 -22.01
N GLN A 129 34.02 32.50 -21.13
CA GLN A 129 33.93 32.60 -19.67
C GLN A 129 32.66 32.08 -18.96
N ARG A 130 32.76 30.79 -18.60
CA ARG A 130 32.18 30.16 -17.41
C ARG A 130 32.31 31.09 -16.18
N GLU A 131 31.17 31.52 -15.66
CA GLU A 131 30.97 31.71 -14.22
C GLU A 131 29.77 30.86 -13.79
N ARG A 132 30.08 29.73 -13.14
CA ARG A 132 29.11 28.93 -12.40
C ARG A 132 28.66 29.74 -11.18
N LYS A 133 27.60 30.54 -11.31
CA LYS A 133 26.81 30.96 -10.15
C LYS A 133 25.98 29.76 -9.70
N LEU A 134 26.35 29.21 -8.54
CA LEU A 134 25.53 28.31 -7.74
C LEU A 134 24.18 29.00 -7.46
N GLY A 135 23.20 28.75 -8.34
CA GLY A 135 21.80 28.92 -8.03
C GLY A 135 21.40 27.85 -7.03
N LYS A 136 21.50 28.17 -5.73
CA LYS A 136 20.85 27.40 -4.67
C LYS A 136 19.37 27.27 -5.03
N ARG A 137 18.95 26.08 -5.50
CA ARG A 137 17.56 25.70 -5.76
C ARG A 137 16.79 25.69 -4.43
N TRP A 138 16.34 26.87 -3.99
CA TRP A 138 15.38 27.05 -2.90
C TRP A 138 13.96 26.84 -3.44
N GLY A 139 13.58 25.59 -3.73
CA GLY A 139 12.27 25.32 -4.33
C GLY A 139 11.77 23.88 -4.30
N GLN A 140 12.47 22.95 -3.66
CA GLN A 140 11.90 21.65 -3.30
C GLN A 140 11.57 21.64 -1.80
N ARG A 141 10.55 22.39 -1.41
CA ARG A 141 9.70 21.87 -0.34
C ARG A 141 8.79 20.88 -1.04
N GLY A 142 9.01 19.59 -0.78
CA GLY A 142 8.14 18.52 -1.27
C GLY A 142 6.69 18.88 -0.96
N ALA A 143 5.78 18.46 -1.84
CA ALA A 143 4.35 18.55 -1.55
C ALA A 143 4.10 18.03 -0.12
N PRO A 144 3.20 18.65 0.67
CA PRO A 144 2.82 18.10 1.96
C PRO A 144 2.44 16.64 1.73
N MET A 145 3.08 15.72 2.45
CA MET A 145 2.74 14.30 2.37
C MET A 145 1.24 14.20 2.66
N LYS A 146 0.44 13.75 1.69
CA LYS A 146 -0.97 13.41 1.94
C LYS A 146 -0.97 12.45 3.15
N ILE A 147 -1.81 12.74 4.13
CA ILE A 147 -2.03 11.86 5.28
C ILE A 147 -2.47 10.52 4.72
N ARG A 148 -1.79 9.45 5.13
CA ARG A 148 -2.13 8.09 4.71
C ARG A 148 -3.18 7.51 5.63
N ASP A 149 -4.03 6.66 5.05
CA ASP A 149 -5.10 6.00 5.76
C ASP A 149 -4.59 4.83 6.59
N ALA A 150 -5.15 4.69 7.80
CA ALA A 150 -4.92 3.54 8.64
C ALA A 150 -5.67 2.32 8.08
N SER A 151 -5.08 1.13 8.20
CA SER A 151 -5.71 -0.12 7.78
C SER A 151 -6.88 -0.54 8.68
N VAL A 152 -6.93 0.01 9.90
CA VAL A 152 -8.04 -0.13 10.83
C VAL A 152 -8.18 1.13 11.69
N THR A 153 -9.42 1.49 12.00
CA THR A 153 -9.73 2.59 12.92
C THR A 153 -9.51 2.14 14.36
N VAL A 154 -8.51 2.74 15.03
CA VAL A 154 -8.22 2.47 16.44
C VAL A 154 -9.36 2.97 17.31
N ARG A 155 -9.97 2.08 18.11
CA ARG A 155 -11.06 2.43 19.01
C ARG A 155 -10.51 2.91 20.37
N PRO A 156 -11.23 3.79 21.09
CA PRO A 156 -10.80 4.26 22.42
C PRO A 156 -10.66 3.15 23.48
N THR A 157 -11.30 2.00 23.26
CA THR A 157 -11.24 0.84 24.16
C THR A 157 -9.97 0.01 24.02
N TRP A 158 -9.18 0.23 22.96
CA TRP A 158 -7.96 -0.54 22.71
C TRP A 158 -6.82 -0.03 23.59
N VAL A 159 -6.12 -0.96 24.24
CA VAL A 159 -5.01 -0.62 25.14
C VAL A 159 -3.69 -0.85 24.41
N THR A 160 -2.85 0.17 24.34
CA THR A 160 -1.51 0.03 23.76
C THR A 160 -0.60 -0.75 24.71
N ILE A 161 -0.05 -1.87 24.24
CA ILE A 161 0.90 -2.70 24.97
C ILE A 161 2.32 -2.19 24.75
N GLU A 162 2.74 -2.07 23.49
CA GLU A 162 4.08 -1.64 23.15
C GLU A 162 4.15 -0.93 21.79
N ASP A 163 4.95 0.14 21.74
CA ASP A 163 5.34 0.85 20.52
C ASP A 163 6.79 0.49 20.15
N MET A 164 6.98 0.01 18.91
CA MET A 164 8.26 -0.40 18.37
C MET A 164 8.59 0.42 17.11
N ASP A 165 9.59 1.29 17.21
CA ASP A 165 10.07 2.07 16.06
C ASP A 165 10.96 1.24 15.13
N PHE A 166 11.02 1.64 13.85
CA PHE A 166 11.82 0.91 12.86
C PHE A 166 13.33 0.89 13.19
N PRO A 167 13.95 1.95 13.74
CA PRO A 167 15.35 1.90 14.16
C PRO A 167 15.67 0.85 15.23
N ARG A 168 14.76 0.60 16.20
CA ARG A 168 14.91 -0.51 17.17
C ARG A 168 14.78 -1.86 16.47
N LEU A 169 13.75 -2.04 15.65
CA LEU A 169 13.49 -3.29 14.93
C LEU A 169 14.64 -3.67 13.97
N ALA A 170 15.24 -2.70 13.30
CA ALA A 170 16.36 -2.91 12.38
C ALA A 170 17.64 -3.42 13.07
N LYS A 171 17.74 -3.30 14.39
CA LYS A 171 18.89 -3.78 15.19
C LYS A 171 18.68 -5.17 15.78
N LEU A 172 17.46 -5.70 15.72
CA LEU A 172 17.16 -7.04 16.20
C LEU A 172 17.89 -8.08 15.36
N SER A 173 18.30 -9.17 15.98
CA SER A 173 18.99 -10.27 15.29
C SER A 173 18.79 -11.56 16.07
N LEU A 174 18.40 -12.62 15.37
CA LEU A 174 18.34 -13.98 15.90
C LEU A 174 19.10 -14.91 14.94
N PRO A 175 20.43 -15.07 15.12
CA PRO A 175 21.23 -15.95 14.29
C PRO A 175 21.04 -17.43 14.66
N GLY A 176 21.46 -18.32 13.76
CA GLY A 176 21.54 -19.76 14.04
C GLY A 176 20.21 -20.51 13.91
N ILE A 177 19.20 -19.90 13.29
CA ILE A 177 17.96 -20.59 12.92
C ILE A 177 18.26 -21.58 11.79
N LYS A 178 17.90 -22.85 12.00
CA LYS A 178 18.04 -23.93 11.02
C LYS A 178 16.99 -23.80 9.91
N GLU A 179 17.21 -24.50 8.80
CA GLU A 179 16.18 -24.66 7.78
C GLU A 179 14.93 -25.34 8.34
N GLY A 180 13.77 -25.01 7.78
CA GLY A 180 12.49 -25.54 8.23
C GLY A 180 12.37 -27.02 7.92
N GLU A 181 11.83 -27.81 8.83
CA GLU A 181 11.56 -29.23 8.61
C GLU A 181 10.13 -29.40 8.09
N ASP A 182 9.97 -30.08 6.96
CA ASP A 182 8.67 -30.36 6.35
C ASP A 182 7.89 -31.37 7.21
N ILE A 183 6.67 -31.01 7.61
CA ILE A 183 5.76 -31.86 8.41
C ILE A 183 4.71 -32.49 7.50
N VAL A 184 4.06 -31.67 6.68
CA VAL A 184 3.00 -32.06 5.77
C VAL A 184 3.20 -31.31 4.45
N CYS A 185 3.05 -32.01 3.33
CA CYS A 185 3.08 -31.41 2.01
C CYS A 185 1.78 -31.77 1.28
N CYS A 186 1.09 -30.75 0.77
CA CYS A 186 -0.24 -30.86 0.19
C CYS A 186 -0.30 -30.17 -1.18
N GLY A 187 -1.21 -30.61 -2.04
CA GLY A 187 -1.56 -29.93 -3.29
C GLY A 187 -0.83 -30.46 -4.53
N THR A 188 -1.07 -29.78 -5.64
CA THR A 188 -0.61 -30.22 -6.97
C THR A 188 0.02 -29.04 -7.70
N LEU A 189 1.22 -29.25 -8.24
CA LEU A 189 2.01 -28.27 -8.95
C LEU A 189 2.09 -28.60 -10.44
N GLU A 190 1.89 -27.61 -11.29
CA GLU A 190 2.14 -27.72 -12.73
C GLU A 190 3.61 -27.41 -13.06
N TYR A 191 4.08 -27.93 -14.21
CA TYR A 191 5.45 -27.69 -14.66
C TYR A 191 5.57 -26.34 -15.36
N TYR A 192 6.61 -25.58 -15.04
CA TYR A 192 6.94 -24.33 -15.69
C TYR A 192 7.32 -24.53 -17.17
N ASP A 193 6.77 -23.69 -18.05
CA ASP A 193 7.12 -23.67 -19.46
C ASP A 193 8.36 -22.81 -19.71
N LYS A 194 9.50 -23.48 -19.92
CA LYS A 194 10.79 -22.85 -20.28
C LYS A 194 10.73 -22.02 -21.57
N ALA A 195 9.70 -22.14 -22.41
CA ALA A 195 9.54 -21.24 -23.56
C ALA A 195 9.34 -19.78 -23.14
N TYR A 196 8.81 -19.51 -21.94
CA TYR A 196 8.67 -18.15 -21.42
C TYR A 196 10.00 -17.48 -21.07
N ASP A 197 11.06 -18.25 -20.81
CA ASP A 197 12.41 -17.69 -20.59
C ASP A 197 13.02 -17.07 -21.86
N ARG A 198 12.44 -17.34 -23.04
CA ARG A 198 12.85 -16.73 -24.33
C ARG A 198 12.07 -15.45 -24.67
N VAL A 199 11.03 -15.12 -23.91
CA VAL A 199 10.25 -13.89 -24.10
C VAL A 199 11.14 -12.68 -23.82
N ASN A 200 11.10 -11.69 -24.70
CA ASN A 200 11.86 -10.44 -24.61
C ASN A 200 11.04 -9.29 -25.19
N VAL A 201 11.52 -8.05 -25.06
CA VAL A 201 10.75 -6.86 -25.45
C VAL A 201 10.41 -6.80 -26.95
N LYS A 202 11.14 -7.52 -27.81
CA LYS A 202 10.84 -7.61 -29.26
C LYS A 202 9.85 -8.71 -29.59
N HIS A 203 9.78 -9.74 -28.75
CA HIS A 203 8.90 -10.90 -28.87
C HIS A 203 8.06 -11.02 -27.61
N GLU A 204 7.31 -9.96 -27.30
CA GLU A 204 6.41 -9.91 -26.15
C GLU A 204 5.23 -10.86 -26.35
N LYS A 205 4.68 -11.37 -25.24
CA LYS A 205 3.47 -12.22 -25.24
C LYS A 205 2.32 -11.49 -24.55
N PRO A 206 1.10 -11.47 -25.10
CA PRO A 206 -0.06 -10.94 -24.38
C PRO A 206 -0.31 -11.71 -23.08
N LEU A 207 -0.58 -10.98 -22.00
CA LEU A 207 -1.08 -11.58 -20.77
C LEU A 207 -2.53 -12.02 -20.99
N GLN A 208 -2.83 -13.27 -20.68
CA GLN A 208 -4.15 -13.87 -20.83
C GLN A 208 -4.85 -13.83 -19.47
N ARG A 209 -6.16 -13.60 -19.50
CA ARG A 209 -7.00 -13.78 -18.31
C ARG A 209 -7.21 -15.29 -18.12
N ILE A 210 -6.76 -15.80 -16.99
CA ILE A 210 -6.91 -17.21 -16.62
C ILE A 210 -7.89 -17.27 -15.46
N ASP A 211 -8.96 -18.04 -15.66
CA ASP A 211 -9.97 -18.27 -14.64
C ASP A 211 -9.57 -19.49 -13.83
N ARG A 212 -9.04 -19.24 -12.63
CA ARG A 212 -8.68 -20.27 -11.65
C ARG A 212 -8.99 -19.77 -10.24
N ILE A 213 -9.29 -20.71 -9.36
CA ILE A 213 -9.61 -20.43 -7.97
C ILE A 213 -8.30 -20.25 -7.18
N PHE A 214 -8.14 -19.08 -6.57
CA PHE A 214 -7.03 -18.74 -5.67
C PHE A 214 -7.52 -18.70 -4.23
N HIS A 215 -7.01 -19.61 -3.40
CA HIS A 215 -7.39 -19.69 -1.99
C HIS A 215 -6.49 -18.78 -1.14
N THR A 216 -7.09 -17.79 -0.49
CA THR A 216 -6.41 -16.89 0.45
C THR A 216 -6.77 -17.20 1.90
N VAL A 217 -6.92 -18.49 2.24
CA VAL A 217 -7.37 -18.96 3.56
C VAL A 217 -6.41 -18.55 4.67
N THR A 218 -6.95 -18.02 5.77
CA THR A 218 -6.17 -17.59 6.94
C THR A 218 -5.70 -18.74 7.85
N THR A 219 -4.98 -18.43 8.92
CA THR A 219 -4.35 -19.42 9.80
C THR A 219 -5.37 -20.24 10.60
N THR A 220 -6.38 -19.60 11.19
CA THR A 220 -7.39 -20.28 12.02
C THR A 220 -8.37 -21.14 11.20
N ASP A 221 -8.69 -20.71 9.98
CA ASP A 221 -9.56 -21.46 9.06
C ASP A 221 -8.87 -22.66 8.41
N ASP A 222 -7.54 -22.70 8.43
CA ASP A 222 -6.77 -23.79 7.85
C ASP A 222 -6.99 -25.12 8.61
N PRO A 223 -7.55 -26.17 7.97
CA PRO A 223 -7.84 -27.43 8.64
C PRO A 223 -6.57 -28.21 9.00
N VAL A 224 -5.48 -28.04 8.24
CA VAL A 224 -4.20 -28.70 8.52
C VAL A 224 -3.53 -28.03 9.71
N ILE A 225 -3.54 -26.69 9.80
CA ILE A 225 -3.03 -25.98 11.00
C ILE A 225 -3.85 -26.36 12.23
N ARG A 226 -5.19 -26.43 12.15
CA ARG A 226 -6.05 -26.89 13.26
C ARG A 226 -5.75 -28.33 13.70
N ARG A 227 -5.35 -29.20 12.77
CA ARG A 227 -4.90 -30.56 13.06
C ARG A 227 -3.54 -30.56 13.74
N LEU A 228 -2.57 -29.82 13.18
CA LEU A 228 -1.20 -29.72 13.70
C LEU A 228 -1.17 -29.03 15.07
N SER A 229 -2.08 -28.09 15.33
CA SER A 229 -2.11 -27.37 16.59
C SER A 229 -2.39 -28.28 17.78
N LYS A 230 -3.00 -29.45 17.58
CA LYS A 230 -3.25 -30.44 18.64
C LYS A 230 -2.01 -31.27 18.98
N THR A 231 -1.01 -31.33 18.09
CA THR A 231 0.13 -32.26 18.22
C THR A 231 1.49 -31.58 18.33
N THR A 232 1.73 -30.48 17.61
CA THR A 232 3.06 -29.85 17.50
C THR A 232 2.95 -28.33 17.33
N GLY A 233 3.90 -27.60 17.90
CA GLY A 233 4.04 -26.15 17.72
C GLY A 233 3.51 -25.34 18.90
N THR A 234 3.96 -24.10 18.97
CA THR A 234 3.48 -23.07 19.90
C THR A 234 3.03 -21.81 19.15
N VAL A 235 3.50 -21.62 17.92
CA VAL A 235 3.15 -20.46 17.09
C VAL A 235 2.72 -20.93 15.71
N TYR A 236 1.59 -20.43 15.22
CA TYR A 236 1.02 -20.81 13.92
C TYR A 236 0.79 -19.58 13.05
N ALA A 237 1.19 -19.65 11.78
CA ALA A 237 1.01 -18.56 10.82
C ALA A 237 1.01 -19.05 9.37
N THR A 238 0.69 -18.16 8.44
CA THR A 238 0.97 -18.33 7.01
C THR A 238 2.22 -17.54 6.61
N ASP A 239 2.88 -17.94 5.52
CA ASP A 239 4.03 -17.23 4.96
C ASP A 239 3.74 -15.77 4.60
N ALA A 240 2.54 -15.42 4.12
CA ALA A 240 2.14 -14.04 3.86
C ALA A 240 2.12 -13.16 5.12
N ILE A 241 1.62 -13.71 6.23
CA ILE A 241 1.59 -13.05 7.55
C ILE A 241 3.02 -12.89 8.08
N LEU A 242 3.81 -13.96 8.05
CA LEU A 242 5.20 -13.94 8.48
C LEU A 242 6.05 -12.98 7.66
N ALA A 243 5.91 -12.97 6.34
CA ALA A 243 6.65 -12.08 5.44
C ALA A 243 6.34 -10.61 5.74
N THR A 244 5.09 -10.29 6.09
CA THR A 244 4.70 -8.92 6.46
C THR A 244 5.36 -8.48 7.76
N ILE A 245 5.40 -9.35 8.78
CA ILE A 245 6.09 -9.07 10.05
C ILE A 245 7.60 -8.96 9.84
N MET A 246 8.21 -9.95 9.18
CA MET A 246 9.65 -10.02 8.94
C MET A 246 10.19 -8.83 8.14
N CYS A 247 9.38 -8.27 7.23
CA CYS A 247 9.75 -7.14 6.38
C CYS A 247 9.15 -5.80 6.85
N CYS A 248 8.64 -5.71 8.09
CA CYS A 248 7.89 -4.54 8.57
C CYS A 248 8.66 -3.22 8.44
N THR A 249 9.98 -3.23 8.60
CA THR A 249 10.85 -2.04 8.53
C THR A 249 10.91 -1.39 7.14
N ARG A 250 10.43 -2.09 6.11
CA ARG A 250 10.34 -1.58 4.73
C ARG A 250 8.95 -1.09 4.36
N SER A 251 7.95 -1.35 5.20
CA SER A 251 6.56 -0.98 4.94
C SER A 251 6.34 0.52 5.11
N ASN A 252 5.59 1.10 4.17
CA ASN A 252 5.18 2.49 4.18
C ASN A 252 3.67 2.61 4.41
N TYR A 253 2.86 1.77 3.74
CA TYR A 253 1.42 1.73 3.96
C TYR A 253 1.07 1.02 5.27
N SER A 254 -0.10 1.34 5.82
CA SER A 254 -0.62 0.69 7.02
C SER A 254 -1.02 -0.75 6.68
N TRP A 255 -0.78 -1.64 7.64
CA TRP A 255 -1.25 -3.01 7.63
C TRP A 255 -1.49 -3.44 9.08
N ASP A 256 -2.29 -4.46 9.28
CA ASP A 256 -2.57 -5.02 10.59
C ASP A 256 -2.70 -6.55 10.53
N ILE A 257 -2.35 -7.19 11.65
CA ILE A 257 -2.39 -8.65 11.84
C ILE A 257 -3.00 -8.89 13.22
N VAL A 258 -3.97 -9.81 13.26
CA VAL A 258 -4.62 -10.25 14.49
C VAL A 258 -3.77 -11.35 15.10
N ILE A 259 -3.58 -11.32 16.42
CA ILE A 259 -2.84 -12.35 17.14
C ILE A 259 -3.77 -12.88 18.23
N GLU A 260 -4.14 -14.14 18.15
CA GLU A 260 -4.96 -14.80 19.16
C GLU A 260 -4.08 -15.68 20.05
N LYS A 261 -4.11 -15.43 21.35
CA LYS A 261 -3.40 -16.22 22.35
C LYS A 261 -4.36 -17.13 23.10
N ILE A 262 -4.12 -18.44 23.03
CA ILE A 262 -4.90 -19.48 23.71
C ILE A 262 -3.94 -20.39 24.46
N GLY A 263 -3.86 -20.24 25.78
CA GLY A 263 -2.86 -20.88 26.62
C GLY A 263 -1.43 -20.55 26.17
N ASP A 264 -0.64 -21.58 25.88
CA ASP A 264 0.75 -21.46 25.42
C ASP A 264 0.87 -21.40 23.88
N LYS A 265 -0.23 -21.13 23.17
CA LYS A 265 -0.29 -21.09 21.71
C LYS A 265 -0.64 -19.71 21.19
N LEU A 266 0.04 -19.30 20.13
CA LEU A 266 -0.24 -18.09 19.36
C LEU A 266 -0.68 -18.44 17.94
N PHE A 267 -1.79 -17.87 17.51
CA PHE A 267 -2.26 -17.92 16.13
C PHE A 267 -2.13 -16.50 15.55
N LEU A 268 -1.29 -16.33 14.54
CA LEU A 268 -1.18 -15.08 13.81
C LEU A 268 -2.09 -15.16 12.59
N ASP A 269 -3.04 -14.24 12.52
CA ASP A 269 -4.18 -14.28 11.62
C ASP A 269 -4.34 -12.96 10.87
N LYS A 270 -4.95 -12.99 9.69
CA LYS A 270 -5.29 -11.80 8.90
C LYS A 270 -6.81 -11.64 8.86
N ARG A 271 -7.29 -10.40 8.69
CA ARG A 271 -8.71 -10.14 8.55
C ARG A 271 -9.18 -10.42 7.12
N ASP A 272 -10.22 -11.23 6.93
CA ASP A 272 -10.70 -11.63 5.61
C ASP A 272 -11.25 -10.47 4.76
N ASN A 273 -11.83 -9.45 5.39
CA ASN A 273 -12.44 -8.30 4.70
C ASN A 273 -11.48 -7.14 4.47
N THR A 274 -10.19 -7.40 4.23
CA THR A 274 -9.16 -6.36 4.09
C THR A 274 -8.35 -6.46 2.82
N GLU A 275 -7.63 -5.38 2.51
CA GLU A 275 -6.69 -5.32 1.39
C GLU A 275 -5.35 -6.03 1.66
N PHE A 276 -5.26 -6.89 2.68
CA PHE A 276 -4.00 -7.53 3.09
C PHE A 276 -3.32 -8.33 1.96
N ASP A 277 -4.12 -9.01 1.15
CA ASP A 277 -3.64 -9.81 0.02
C ASP A 277 -3.31 -8.97 -1.23
N LEU A 278 -3.69 -7.68 -1.24
CA LEU A 278 -3.40 -6.82 -2.39
C LEU A 278 -1.92 -6.44 -2.46
N LEU A 279 -1.37 -6.50 -3.66
CA LEU A 279 0.02 -6.15 -3.93
C LEU A 279 0.18 -4.64 -4.09
N THR A 280 0.91 -4.00 -3.19
CA THR A 280 1.20 -2.57 -3.28
C THR A 280 2.04 -2.22 -4.51
N VAL A 281 1.84 -1.02 -5.07
CA VAL A 281 2.54 -0.54 -6.27
C VAL A 281 3.18 0.81 -5.98
N ASN A 282 4.49 0.91 -6.23
CA ASN A 282 5.29 2.11 -5.99
C ASN A 282 5.20 2.62 -4.53
N GLU A 283 4.97 1.72 -3.57
CA GLU A 283 4.79 2.05 -2.15
C GLU A 283 5.99 2.82 -1.54
N THR A 284 7.21 2.44 -1.94
CA THR A 284 8.46 2.98 -1.38
C THR A 284 9.16 3.95 -2.34
N SER A 285 8.45 4.43 -3.37
CA SER A 285 8.96 5.51 -4.21
C SER A 285 9.10 6.82 -3.42
N VAL A 286 9.86 7.77 -3.98
CA VAL A 286 10.00 9.11 -3.38
C VAL A 286 8.64 9.82 -3.32
N GLU A 287 7.83 9.63 -4.37
CA GLU A 287 6.47 10.12 -4.47
C GLU A 287 5.57 8.93 -4.80
N PRO A 288 4.92 8.31 -3.79
CA PRO A 288 3.97 7.24 -4.01
C PRO A 288 2.75 7.73 -4.81
N PRO A 289 2.04 6.84 -5.54
CA PRO A 289 0.80 7.21 -6.22
C PRO A 289 -0.18 7.88 -5.26
N ALA A 290 -0.76 9.01 -5.69
CA ALA A 290 -1.62 9.85 -4.85
C ALA A 290 -2.91 10.27 -5.56
N ASP A 291 -3.19 9.64 -6.70
CA ASP A 291 -4.40 9.89 -7.50
C ASP A 291 -5.65 9.39 -6.75
N ASP A 292 -6.77 10.09 -6.95
CA ASP A 292 -8.04 9.81 -6.28
C ASP A 292 -8.72 8.54 -6.82
N GLY A 293 -9.69 7.97 -6.09
CA GLY A 293 -10.26 6.64 -6.33
C GLY A 293 -10.81 6.37 -7.74
N ASN A 294 -11.29 7.40 -8.44
CA ASN A 294 -11.78 7.30 -9.82
C ASN A 294 -10.66 7.17 -10.88
N SER A 295 -9.41 7.46 -10.52
CA SER A 295 -8.26 7.28 -11.41
C SER A 295 -7.88 5.81 -11.49
N ILE A 296 -7.58 5.34 -12.70
CA ILE A 296 -6.97 4.02 -12.94
C ILE A 296 -5.59 3.87 -12.28
N ASN A 297 -4.99 4.97 -11.84
CA ASN A 297 -3.69 5.02 -11.17
C ASN A 297 -3.81 5.35 -9.67
N SER A 298 -5.01 5.26 -9.09
CA SER A 298 -5.17 5.33 -7.63
C SER A 298 -4.44 4.14 -6.97
N PRO A 299 -3.91 4.29 -5.73
CA PRO A 299 -3.20 3.21 -5.05
C PRO A 299 -3.99 1.90 -5.00
N ARG A 300 -5.29 1.99 -4.72
CA ARG A 300 -6.20 0.84 -4.65
C ARG A 300 -6.38 0.18 -6.03
N ASN A 301 -6.65 0.94 -7.08
CA ASN A 301 -6.83 0.38 -8.43
C ASN A 301 -5.53 -0.25 -8.97
N LEU A 302 -4.38 0.37 -8.70
CA LEU A 302 -3.08 -0.21 -9.03
C LEU A 302 -2.81 -1.50 -8.27
N ALA A 303 -3.22 -1.59 -7.00
CA ALA A 303 -3.04 -2.79 -6.20
C ALA A 303 -3.94 -3.95 -6.67
N LEU A 304 -5.20 -3.65 -7.03
CA LEU A 304 -6.12 -4.60 -7.67
C LEU A 304 -5.56 -5.11 -9.00
N GLU A 305 -5.08 -4.20 -9.85
CA GLU A 305 -4.47 -4.55 -11.14
C GLU A 305 -3.21 -5.39 -10.96
N ALA A 306 -2.31 -5.02 -10.05
CA ALA A 306 -1.08 -5.77 -9.79
C ALA A 306 -1.36 -7.20 -9.28
N THR A 307 -2.36 -7.34 -8.41
CA THR A 307 -2.80 -8.64 -7.88
C THR A 307 -3.39 -9.51 -9.00
N PHE A 308 -4.24 -8.93 -9.84
CA PHE A 308 -4.78 -9.58 -11.04
C PHE A 308 -3.68 -10.02 -12.01
N ILE A 309 -2.70 -9.15 -12.28
CA ILE A 309 -1.54 -9.48 -13.13
C ILE A 309 -0.77 -10.66 -12.53
N ASN A 310 -0.52 -10.63 -11.21
CA ASN A 310 0.24 -11.67 -10.53
C ASN A 310 -0.46 -13.03 -10.59
N HIS A 311 -1.78 -13.07 -10.33
CA HIS A 311 -2.59 -14.27 -10.46
C HIS A 311 -2.52 -14.85 -11.88
N ASN A 312 -2.80 -14.04 -12.91
CA ASN A 312 -2.76 -14.51 -14.29
C ASN A 312 -1.37 -14.97 -14.72
N PHE A 313 -0.32 -14.18 -14.41
CA PHE A 313 1.04 -14.51 -14.79
C PHE A 313 1.50 -15.82 -14.15
N SER A 314 1.18 -16.04 -12.87
CA SER A 314 1.57 -17.25 -12.13
C SER A 314 1.10 -18.53 -12.81
N GLN A 315 -0.08 -18.50 -13.44
CA GLN A 315 -0.68 -19.65 -14.11
C GLN A 315 -0.32 -19.72 -15.60
N GLN A 316 -0.20 -18.57 -16.27
CA GLN A 316 0.03 -18.51 -17.72
C GLN A 316 1.39 -19.06 -18.14
N VAL A 317 2.40 -18.96 -17.28
CA VAL A 317 3.75 -19.45 -17.55
C VAL A 317 3.92 -20.95 -17.29
N LEU A 318 2.83 -21.65 -16.94
CA LEU A 318 2.82 -23.07 -16.66
C LEU A 318 2.28 -23.85 -17.86
N LYS A 319 2.67 -25.12 -17.92
CA LYS A 319 2.09 -26.08 -18.85
C LYS A 319 0.76 -26.58 -18.29
N SER A 320 -0.29 -25.82 -18.55
CA SER A 320 -1.65 -26.19 -18.16
C SER A 320 -2.31 -27.05 -19.24
N GLY A 321 -2.96 -28.13 -18.82
CA GLY A 321 -3.75 -28.99 -19.71
C GLY A 321 -4.03 -30.36 -19.08
N PRO A 322 -5.08 -31.07 -19.52
CA PRO A 322 -5.43 -32.39 -19.00
C PRO A 322 -4.40 -33.47 -19.35
N THR A 323 -3.61 -33.26 -20.42
CA THR A 323 -2.58 -34.19 -20.90
C THR A 323 -1.18 -33.86 -20.38
N GLU A 324 -0.99 -32.69 -19.76
CA GLU A 324 0.31 -32.28 -19.22
C GLU A 324 0.53 -32.94 -17.85
N PRO A 325 1.73 -33.46 -17.57
CA PRO A 325 2.04 -34.05 -16.27
C PRO A 325 1.97 -32.97 -15.19
N LYS A 326 1.47 -33.35 -14.01
CA LYS A 326 1.49 -32.51 -12.80
C LYS A 326 2.28 -33.21 -11.70
N PHE A 327 2.99 -32.45 -10.89
CA PHE A 327 3.66 -32.96 -9.69
C PHE A 327 2.68 -32.95 -8.53
N LYS A 328 2.41 -34.11 -7.94
CA LYS A 328 1.47 -34.26 -6.82
C LYS A 328 2.25 -34.46 -5.52
N PHE A 329 1.90 -33.70 -4.49
CA PHE A 329 2.37 -33.97 -3.14
C PHE A 329 1.63 -35.19 -2.53
N PRO A 330 2.08 -35.72 -1.39
CA PRO A 330 1.44 -36.85 -0.72
C PRO A 330 -0.02 -36.61 -0.34
N GLU A 331 -0.38 -35.40 0.11
CA GLU A 331 -1.76 -35.01 0.43
C GLU A 331 -2.37 -34.12 -0.66
N ALA A 332 -3.69 -34.22 -0.85
CA ALA A 332 -4.44 -33.34 -1.75
C ALA A 332 -4.51 -31.90 -1.20
N ASN A 333 -4.98 -30.95 -2.01
CA ASN A 333 -5.17 -29.58 -1.56
C ASN A 333 -6.25 -29.55 -0.45
N PRO A 334 -5.95 -29.03 0.76
CA PRO A 334 -6.87 -29.10 1.90
C PRO A 334 -8.05 -28.12 1.82
N PHE A 335 -8.09 -27.25 0.81
CA PHE A 335 -9.13 -26.21 0.67
C PHE A 335 -10.17 -26.52 -0.40
N VAL A 336 -10.07 -27.68 -1.05
CA VAL A 336 -10.76 -27.98 -2.30
C VAL A 336 -11.63 -29.21 -2.11
N SER A 337 -12.86 -29.15 -2.61
CA SER A 337 -13.72 -30.33 -2.71
C SER A 337 -13.37 -31.17 -3.96
N GLU A 338 -13.73 -32.46 -4.01
CA GLU A 338 -13.41 -33.31 -5.18
C GLU A 338 -13.97 -32.77 -6.50
N GLU A 339 -15.01 -31.92 -6.47
CA GLU A 339 -15.64 -31.30 -7.63
C GLU A 339 -14.82 -30.12 -8.20
N GLU A 340 -13.98 -29.49 -7.39
CA GLU A 340 -13.22 -28.27 -7.73
C GLU A 340 -11.77 -28.55 -8.17
N ASP A 341 -11.29 -29.80 -8.07
CA ASP A 341 -9.88 -30.21 -8.30
C ASP A 341 -9.35 -29.88 -9.72
N GLY A 342 -10.24 -29.51 -10.67
CA GLY A 342 -9.90 -29.07 -12.03
C GLY A 342 -9.75 -27.56 -12.22
N GLU A 343 -10.31 -26.73 -11.34
CA GLU A 343 -10.41 -25.27 -11.50
C GLU A 343 -9.41 -24.50 -10.61
N VAL A 344 -8.72 -25.20 -9.71
CA VAL A 344 -7.81 -24.59 -8.74
C VAL A 344 -6.48 -24.20 -9.39
N ALA A 345 -5.93 -23.07 -8.92
CA ALA A 345 -4.60 -22.63 -9.26
C ALA A 345 -3.54 -23.69 -8.95
N SER A 346 -2.49 -23.79 -9.77
CA SER A 346 -1.29 -24.56 -9.44
C SER A 346 -0.68 -23.97 -8.17
N VAL A 347 -0.76 -24.72 -7.08
CA VAL A 347 -0.20 -24.34 -5.78
C VAL A 347 0.07 -25.59 -4.95
N GLY A 348 1.21 -25.57 -4.27
CA GLY A 348 1.63 -26.61 -3.34
C GLY A 348 1.91 -26.02 -1.97
N TYR A 349 1.28 -26.56 -0.95
CA TYR A 349 1.44 -26.10 0.43
C TYR A 349 2.41 -26.99 1.18
N ARG A 350 3.41 -26.40 1.83
CA ARG A 350 4.31 -27.08 2.77
C ARG A 350 4.11 -26.51 4.17
N TYR A 351 3.75 -27.37 5.10
CA TYR A 351 3.68 -27.04 6.52
C TYR A 351 5.04 -27.36 7.12
N ARG A 352 5.78 -26.33 7.48
CA ARG A 352 7.16 -26.43 7.95
C ARG A 352 7.26 -26.00 9.40
N LYS A 353 8.16 -26.65 10.16
CA LYS A 353 8.47 -26.25 11.54
C LYS A 353 9.87 -25.67 11.68
N TRP A 354 9.98 -24.65 12.53
CA TRP A 354 11.24 -24.05 12.95
C TRP A 354 11.32 -24.00 14.47
N ASN A 355 12.49 -24.33 15.01
CA ASN A 355 12.81 -24.08 16.41
C ASN A 355 13.45 -22.70 16.53
N LEU A 356 12.75 -21.77 17.19
CA LEU A 356 13.20 -20.39 17.36
C LEU A 356 13.96 -20.17 18.67
N ASN A 357 14.44 -21.24 19.32
CA ASN A 357 15.04 -21.26 20.66
C ASN A 357 14.04 -20.93 21.79
N ASN A 358 14.44 -21.15 23.05
CA ASN A 358 13.64 -20.94 24.26
C ASN A 358 12.25 -21.61 24.25
N GLY A 359 12.14 -22.80 23.66
CA GLY A 359 10.88 -23.56 23.62
C GLY A 359 9.84 -23.04 22.62
N VAL A 360 10.15 -22.02 21.82
CA VAL A 360 9.26 -21.52 20.77
C VAL A 360 9.40 -22.36 19.52
N VAL A 361 8.33 -23.03 19.11
CA VAL A 361 8.26 -23.82 17.87
C VAL A 361 7.24 -23.18 16.94
N LEU A 362 7.74 -22.58 15.86
CA LEU A 362 6.92 -22.01 14.80
C LEU A 362 6.51 -23.11 13.83
N VAL A 363 5.23 -23.18 13.50
CA VAL A 363 4.68 -23.95 12.39
C VAL A 363 4.05 -22.97 11.42
N ALA A 364 4.49 -23.00 10.16
CA ALA A 364 3.92 -22.12 9.14
C ALA A 364 3.53 -22.86 7.87
N ARG A 365 2.43 -22.43 7.26
CA ARG A 365 2.07 -22.82 5.89
C ARG A 365 2.87 -21.97 4.91
N CYS A 366 3.66 -22.61 4.08
CA CYS A 366 4.41 -22.00 2.99
C CYS A 366 3.89 -22.50 1.63
N GLU A 367 4.08 -21.69 0.59
CA GLU A 367 3.60 -22.02 -0.76
C GLU A 367 4.73 -22.18 -1.79
N HIS A 368 4.49 -23.06 -2.77
CA HIS A 368 5.18 -23.06 -4.06
C HIS A 368 4.15 -22.89 -5.17
N ASP A 369 4.54 -22.19 -6.23
CA ASP A 369 3.66 -21.89 -7.35
C ASP A 369 3.79 -22.96 -8.47
N ALA A 370 4.99 -23.51 -8.66
CA ALA A 370 5.27 -24.48 -9.74
C ALA A 370 6.49 -25.37 -9.48
N VAL A 371 6.71 -26.33 -10.37
CA VAL A 371 7.94 -27.12 -10.47
C VAL A 371 8.63 -26.96 -11.82
N MET A 372 9.94 -27.20 -11.88
CA MET A 372 10.71 -27.24 -13.11
C MET A 372 11.73 -28.36 -13.06
N GLN A 373 11.97 -29.02 -14.19
CA GLN A 373 13.06 -29.99 -14.30
C GLN A 373 14.40 -29.26 -14.46
N GLY A 374 15.31 -29.47 -13.52
CA GLY A 374 16.68 -28.98 -13.55
C GLY A 374 17.52 -29.67 -14.63
N PRO A 375 18.79 -29.26 -14.82
CA PRO A 375 19.69 -29.81 -15.83
C PRO A 375 19.96 -31.32 -15.66
N GLN A 376 19.85 -31.84 -14.43
CA GLN A 376 20.09 -33.24 -14.08
C GLN A 376 18.79 -34.05 -13.88
N ASN A 377 17.66 -33.59 -14.42
CA ASN A 377 16.31 -34.14 -14.16
C ASN A 377 15.87 -34.08 -12.68
N GLU A 378 16.56 -33.30 -11.85
CA GLU A 378 16.09 -32.97 -10.51
C GLU A 378 14.83 -32.09 -10.58
N THR A 379 13.88 -32.28 -9.66
CA THR A 379 12.71 -31.42 -9.57
C THR A 379 13.06 -30.21 -8.72
N GLN A 380 12.98 -29.02 -9.31
CA GLN A 380 13.19 -27.74 -8.62
C GLN A 380 11.84 -27.08 -8.36
N PHE A 381 11.66 -26.57 -7.15
CA PHE A 381 10.46 -25.84 -6.72
C PHE A 381 10.61 -24.34 -6.98
N LEU A 382 9.55 -23.74 -7.49
CA LEU A 382 9.55 -22.35 -7.93
C LEU A 382 8.55 -21.52 -7.13
N SER A 383 8.97 -20.30 -6.78
CA SER A 383 8.03 -19.22 -6.49
C SER A 383 7.97 -18.27 -7.70
N ILE A 384 6.77 -17.95 -8.17
CA ILE A 384 6.52 -17.17 -9.39
C ILE A 384 5.75 -15.92 -9.02
N LYS A 385 6.36 -14.75 -9.21
CA LYS A 385 5.73 -13.45 -8.91
C LYS A 385 5.88 -12.50 -10.11
N ALA A 386 4.99 -11.52 -10.26
CA ALA A 386 4.97 -10.60 -11.39
C ALA A 386 5.23 -9.16 -10.95
N LEU A 387 6.27 -8.54 -11.50
CA LEU A 387 6.48 -7.10 -11.46
C LEU A 387 5.59 -6.45 -12.53
N ASN A 388 4.98 -5.31 -12.19
CA ASN A 388 4.07 -4.59 -13.07
C ASN A 388 4.54 -3.16 -13.37
N GLU A 389 4.57 -2.78 -14.66
CA GLU A 389 4.76 -1.41 -15.15
C GLU A 389 3.42 -0.83 -15.61
N TRP A 390 3.03 0.30 -15.03
CA TRP A 390 1.81 1.03 -15.38
C TRP A 390 2.13 2.23 -16.30
N ASP A 391 2.49 3.39 -15.74
CA ASP A 391 2.97 4.57 -16.47
C ASP A 391 4.34 4.99 -15.94
N SER A 392 5.41 4.63 -16.68
CA SER A 392 6.79 4.91 -16.28
C SER A 392 7.11 6.41 -16.21
N LYS A 393 6.40 7.26 -16.96
CA LYS A 393 6.63 8.72 -16.93
C LYS A 393 6.06 9.33 -15.67
N VAL A 394 4.84 8.93 -15.31
CA VAL A 394 4.17 9.41 -14.09
C VAL A 394 4.83 8.82 -12.84
N ALA A 395 5.21 7.54 -12.88
CA ALA A 395 5.91 6.85 -11.80
C ALA A 395 7.36 7.34 -11.58
N ASN A 396 7.87 8.23 -12.44
CA ASN A 396 9.28 8.63 -12.50
C ASN A 396 10.22 7.40 -12.53
N GLY A 397 9.84 6.41 -13.33
CA GLY A 397 10.50 5.13 -13.50
C GLY A 397 11.28 5.04 -14.81
N VAL A 398 11.98 3.92 -14.96
CA VAL A 398 12.68 3.56 -16.20
C VAL A 398 11.70 2.85 -17.12
N GLU A 399 11.60 3.24 -18.39
CA GLU A 399 10.71 2.61 -19.36
C GLU A 399 11.22 1.21 -19.78
N TRP A 400 10.45 0.16 -19.48
CA TRP A 400 10.92 -1.22 -19.61
C TRP A 400 11.16 -1.63 -21.06
N ARG A 401 10.26 -1.28 -21.99
CA ARG A 401 10.39 -1.64 -23.43
C ARG A 401 11.71 -1.16 -24.05
N GLN A 402 12.29 -0.08 -23.54
CA GLN A 402 13.56 0.44 -24.03
C GLN A 402 14.79 -0.13 -23.30
N LYS A 403 14.61 -0.56 -22.04
CA LYS A 403 15.73 -0.78 -21.12
C LYS A 403 15.87 -2.21 -20.62
N LEU A 404 14.85 -3.06 -20.74
CA LEU A 404 14.90 -4.42 -20.21
C LEU A 404 15.99 -5.30 -20.89
N ASP A 405 16.19 -5.12 -22.20
CA ASP A 405 17.16 -5.90 -22.98
C ASP A 405 18.61 -5.42 -22.78
N THR A 406 18.81 -4.11 -22.60
CA THR A 406 20.16 -3.50 -22.55
C THR A 406 20.62 -3.15 -21.14
N GLN A 407 19.69 -2.87 -20.23
CA GLN A 407 19.93 -2.33 -18.89
C GLN A 407 19.04 -3.02 -17.84
N ARG A 408 18.92 -4.35 -17.91
CA ARG A 408 18.09 -5.15 -16.99
C ARG A 408 18.36 -4.86 -15.52
N GLY A 409 19.62 -4.71 -15.14
CA GLY A 409 20.01 -4.36 -13.77
C GLY A 409 19.49 -2.98 -13.33
N ALA A 410 19.39 -2.01 -14.23
CA ALA A 410 18.86 -0.68 -13.92
C ALA A 410 17.34 -0.71 -13.72
N VAL A 411 16.62 -1.52 -14.52
CA VAL A 411 15.18 -1.74 -14.32
C VAL A 411 14.94 -2.38 -12.96
N LEU A 412 15.64 -3.47 -12.64
CA LEU A 412 15.52 -4.14 -11.36
C LEU A 412 15.88 -3.23 -10.18
N ALA A 413 16.96 -2.44 -10.27
CA ALA A 413 17.33 -1.49 -9.23
C ALA A 413 16.26 -0.41 -9.00
N ASN A 414 15.61 0.05 -10.07
CA ASN A 414 14.48 0.98 -9.95
C ASN A 414 13.28 0.32 -9.25
N GLU A 415 12.96 -0.93 -9.60
CA GLU A 415 11.88 -1.67 -8.95
C GLU A 415 12.18 -1.97 -7.48
N LEU A 416 13.42 -2.33 -7.14
CA LEU A 416 13.85 -2.54 -5.76
C LEU A 416 13.70 -1.28 -4.91
N ARG A 417 13.93 -0.10 -5.49
CA ARG A 417 13.74 1.17 -4.80
C ARG A 417 12.26 1.51 -4.61
N ASN A 418 11.43 1.31 -5.64
CA ASN A 418 10.02 1.75 -5.61
C ASN A 418 9.07 0.73 -4.96
N ASN A 419 9.45 -0.55 -4.92
CA ASN A 419 8.62 -1.67 -4.46
C ASN A 419 9.36 -2.50 -3.38
N SER A 420 10.19 -1.85 -2.55
CA SER A 420 11.12 -2.53 -1.63
C SER A 420 10.42 -3.49 -0.66
N CYS A 421 9.27 -3.09 -0.09
CA CYS A 421 8.49 -3.92 0.81
C CYS A 421 7.94 -5.16 0.08
N LYS A 422 7.29 -4.98 -1.08
CA LYS A 422 6.72 -6.06 -1.89
C LYS A 422 7.76 -7.11 -2.28
N LEU A 423 8.91 -6.68 -2.81
CA LEU A 423 9.97 -7.61 -3.23
C LEU A 423 10.61 -8.32 -2.04
N ALA A 424 10.76 -7.64 -0.89
CA ALA A 424 11.25 -8.28 0.33
C ALA A 424 10.28 -9.36 0.83
N LYS A 425 8.97 -9.09 0.87
CA LYS A 425 7.95 -10.07 1.26
C LYS A 425 7.99 -11.33 0.39
N TRP A 426 8.04 -11.18 -0.94
CA TRP A 426 8.16 -12.30 -1.87
C TRP A 426 9.44 -13.11 -1.66
N THR A 427 10.55 -12.43 -1.38
CA THR A 427 11.82 -13.10 -1.11
C THR A 427 11.76 -13.92 0.18
N VAL A 428 11.15 -13.37 1.24
CA VAL A 428 10.92 -14.08 2.50
C VAL A 428 10.00 -15.29 2.29
N GLN A 429 8.89 -15.15 1.55
CA GLN A 429 8.02 -16.27 1.21
C GLN A 429 8.79 -17.40 0.52
N ALA A 430 9.60 -17.07 -0.49
CA ALA A 430 10.41 -18.07 -1.20
C ALA A 430 11.47 -18.73 -0.30
N LEU A 431 12.07 -18.00 0.63
CA LEU A 431 13.02 -18.52 1.62
C LEU A 431 12.36 -19.42 2.65
N LEU A 432 11.21 -19.02 3.20
CA LEU A 432 10.44 -19.82 4.16
C LEU A 432 9.92 -21.11 3.52
N ALA A 433 9.45 -21.02 2.27
CA ALA A 433 9.03 -22.19 1.50
C ALA A 433 10.19 -23.12 1.14
N GLY A 434 11.45 -22.65 1.18
CA GLY A 434 12.61 -23.39 0.68
C GLY A 434 12.53 -23.62 -0.83
N SER A 435 12.12 -22.59 -1.58
CA SER A 435 12.08 -22.65 -3.04
C SER A 435 13.50 -22.62 -3.62
N ASP A 436 13.76 -23.44 -4.64
CA ASP A 436 15.07 -23.47 -5.31
C ASP A 436 15.31 -22.20 -6.12
N GLN A 437 14.26 -21.66 -6.74
CA GLN A 437 14.29 -20.44 -7.53
C GLN A 437 13.07 -19.57 -7.26
N ILE A 438 13.28 -18.26 -7.30
CA ILE A 438 12.23 -17.26 -7.46
C ILE A 438 12.29 -16.72 -8.90
N LYS A 439 11.16 -16.75 -9.61
CA LYS A 439 11.02 -16.24 -10.97
C LYS A 439 10.13 -15.00 -10.97
N PHE A 440 10.64 -13.93 -11.60
CA PHE A 440 9.93 -12.68 -11.80
C PHE A 440 9.50 -12.53 -13.26
N GLY A 441 8.21 -12.25 -13.47
CA GLY A 441 7.69 -11.74 -14.74
C GLY A 441 7.78 -10.22 -14.80
N TYR A 442 8.17 -9.67 -15.95
CA TYR A 442 8.04 -8.24 -16.23
C TYR A 442 6.82 -8.02 -17.11
N VAL A 443 5.72 -7.57 -16.50
CA VAL A 443 4.45 -7.33 -17.17
C VAL A 443 4.20 -5.83 -17.26
N SER A 444 3.86 -5.32 -18.44
CA SER A 444 3.56 -3.90 -18.67
C SER A 444 2.19 -3.76 -19.30
N ARG A 445 1.48 -2.65 -19.02
CA ARG A 445 0.27 -2.29 -19.78
C ARG A 445 0.59 -2.22 -21.27
N ALA A 446 -0.35 -2.65 -22.13
CA ALA A 446 -0.19 -2.52 -23.58
C ALA A 446 -0.21 -1.04 -24.01
N GLN A 447 -1.07 -0.24 -23.35
CA GLN A 447 -1.10 1.22 -23.47
C GLN A 447 -1.17 1.81 -22.05
N VAL A 448 -0.39 2.85 -21.76
CA VAL A 448 -0.27 3.40 -20.39
C VAL A 448 -1.59 3.87 -19.76
N ARG A 449 -2.58 4.24 -20.59
CA ARG A 449 -3.92 4.70 -20.17
C ARG A 449 -4.99 3.59 -20.16
N ASP A 450 -4.62 2.36 -20.50
CA ASP A 450 -5.51 1.21 -20.59
C ASP A 450 -5.02 0.12 -19.62
N ASN A 451 -5.75 -0.09 -18.52
CA ASN A 451 -5.44 -1.11 -17.52
C ASN A 451 -6.11 -2.47 -17.81
N SER A 452 -6.79 -2.62 -18.97
CA SER A 452 -7.48 -3.87 -19.33
C SER A 452 -6.60 -4.88 -20.08
N ARG A 453 -5.48 -4.42 -20.66
CA ARG A 453 -4.60 -5.25 -21.49
C ARG A 453 -3.15 -5.10 -21.08
N HIS A 454 -2.49 -6.24 -20.90
CA HIS A 454 -1.10 -6.32 -20.48
C HIS A 454 -0.30 -7.23 -21.39
N VAL A 455 1.01 -7.03 -21.41
CA VAL A 455 1.97 -7.83 -22.16
C VAL A 455 3.14 -8.22 -21.27
N ILE A 456 3.61 -9.45 -21.43
CA ILE A 456 4.80 -10.01 -20.80
C ILE A 456 6.00 -9.61 -21.65
N LEU A 457 6.88 -8.80 -21.07
CA LEU A 457 8.10 -8.29 -21.72
C LEU A 457 9.30 -9.21 -21.51
N GLY A 458 9.26 -10.08 -20.50
CA GLY A 458 10.30 -11.06 -20.24
C GLY A 458 10.20 -11.65 -18.85
N THR A 459 11.06 -12.62 -18.56
CA THR A 459 11.19 -13.24 -17.24
C THR A 459 12.63 -13.17 -16.75
N GLN A 460 12.82 -13.26 -15.43
CA GLN A 460 14.12 -13.35 -14.80
C GLN A 460 14.04 -14.31 -13.62
N GLN A 461 15.12 -15.06 -13.38
CA GLN A 461 15.20 -16.04 -12.31
C GLN A 461 16.35 -15.71 -11.37
N PHE A 462 16.15 -16.02 -10.10
CA PHE A 462 17.15 -15.87 -9.04
C PHE A 462 17.04 -17.01 -8.05
N LYS A 463 18.16 -17.35 -7.40
CA LYS A 463 18.08 -18.12 -6.14
C LYS A 463 17.63 -17.20 -5.02
N PRO A 464 16.69 -17.60 -4.14
CA PRO A 464 16.18 -16.72 -3.09
C PRO A 464 17.27 -16.18 -2.16
N HIS A 465 18.26 -17.00 -1.77
CA HIS A 465 19.38 -16.55 -0.93
C HIS A 465 20.27 -15.48 -1.61
N GLU A 466 20.56 -15.66 -2.91
CA GLU A 466 21.34 -14.68 -3.68
C GLU A 466 20.56 -13.38 -3.85
N PHE A 467 19.25 -13.48 -4.10
CA PHE A 467 18.38 -12.31 -4.23
C PHE A 467 18.22 -11.56 -2.90
N ALA A 468 18.06 -12.27 -1.78
CA ALA A 468 18.01 -11.67 -0.45
C ALA A 468 19.25 -10.81 -0.17
N ALA A 469 20.44 -11.31 -0.51
CA ALA A 469 21.68 -10.55 -0.41
C ALA A 469 21.68 -9.30 -1.32
N GLN A 470 21.20 -9.42 -2.57
CA GLN A 470 21.11 -8.29 -3.51
C GLN A 470 20.17 -7.17 -3.02
N ILE A 471 19.09 -7.53 -2.32
CA ILE A 471 18.11 -6.57 -1.79
C ILE A 471 18.41 -6.12 -0.35
N ASN A 472 19.58 -6.48 0.19
CA ASN A 472 20.01 -6.21 1.56
C ASN A 472 18.99 -6.70 2.63
N LEU A 473 18.44 -7.90 2.43
CA LEU A 473 17.54 -8.57 3.36
C LEU A 473 18.33 -9.57 4.21
N SER A 474 18.38 -9.35 5.52
CA SER A 474 19.00 -10.27 6.48
C SER A 474 17.94 -11.14 7.14
N MET A 475 18.06 -12.46 7.00
CA MET A 475 17.16 -13.40 7.67
C MET A 475 17.35 -13.40 9.19
N ASP A 476 18.56 -13.13 9.69
CA ASP A 476 18.78 -12.99 11.14
C ASP A 476 17.98 -11.82 11.71
N ASN A 477 17.91 -10.70 10.99
CA ASN A 477 17.06 -9.57 11.38
C ASN A 477 15.57 -9.92 11.29
N ALA A 478 15.15 -10.55 10.19
CA ALA A 478 13.77 -10.99 10.01
C ALA A 478 13.29 -11.92 11.16
N TRP A 479 14.09 -12.93 11.51
CA TRP A 479 13.83 -13.80 12.65
C TRP A 479 13.86 -13.07 13.98
N GLY A 480 14.79 -12.11 14.15
CA GLY A 480 14.88 -11.29 15.35
C GLY A 480 13.63 -10.44 15.59
N ILE A 481 13.09 -9.83 14.54
CA ILE A 481 11.83 -9.06 14.58
C ILE A 481 10.67 -9.97 14.97
N LEU A 482 10.50 -11.10 14.27
CA LEU A 482 9.43 -12.04 14.56
C LEU A 482 9.50 -12.56 16.00
N ARG A 483 10.71 -12.92 16.47
CA ARG A 483 10.91 -13.43 17.82
C ARG A 483 10.60 -12.40 18.89
N CYS A 484 10.97 -11.13 18.67
CA CYS A 484 10.63 -10.04 19.58
C CYS A 484 9.11 -9.93 19.78
N ILE A 485 8.35 -9.98 18.69
CA ILE A 485 6.88 -9.89 18.73
C ILE A 485 6.29 -11.11 19.44
N ILE A 486 6.77 -12.32 19.14
CA ILE A 486 6.33 -13.56 19.81
C ILE A 486 6.60 -13.48 21.32
N ASP A 487 7.79 -13.05 21.74
CA ASP A 487 8.16 -12.97 23.15
C ASP A 487 7.32 -11.93 23.92
N ILE A 488 6.90 -10.84 23.27
CA ILE A 488 5.98 -9.86 23.87
C ILE A 488 4.59 -10.47 24.03
N CYS A 489 4.07 -11.13 22.98
CA CYS A 489 2.73 -11.73 22.99
C CYS A 489 2.62 -12.91 23.96
N MET A 490 3.65 -13.75 24.07
CA MET A 490 3.68 -14.89 25.00
C MET A 490 3.63 -14.47 26.47
N LYS A 491 4.04 -13.23 26.80
CA LYS A 491 3.95 -12.68 28.17
C LYS A 491 2.58 -12.11 28.50
N GLN A 492 1.72 -11.92 27.50
CA GLN A 492 0.38 -11.40 27.72
C GLN A 492 -0.58 -12.50 28.17
N LYS A 493 -1.76 -12.08 28.62
CA LYS A 493 -2.84 -12.99 28.99
C LYS A 493 -3.42 -13.65 27.74
N ASP A 494 -4.31 -14.61 27.93
CA ASP A 494 -5.08 -15.15 26.82
C ASP A 494 -6.10 -14.11 26.36
N GLY A 495 -6.33 -14.04 25.05
CA GLY A 495 -7.17 -13.01 24.42
C GLY A 495 -6.72 -12.66 23.00
N LYS A 496 -7.39 -11.67 22.41
CA LYS A 496 -7.05 -11.15 21.08
C LYS A 496 -6.19 -9.89 21.15
N TYR A 497 -5.21 -9.84 20.28
CA TYR A 497 -4.27 -8.73 20.11
C TYR A 497 -4.25 -8.27 18.66
N LEU A 498 -3.85 -7.03 18.43
CA LEU A 498 -3.66 -6.49 17.10
C LEU A 498 -2.30 -5.82 16.99
N ILE A 499 -1.47 -6.28 16.06
CA ILE A 499 -0.28 -5.55 15.66
C ILE A 499 -0.58 -4.74 14.40
N MET A 500 -0.29 -3.45 14.41
CA MET A 500 -0.52 -2.58 13.26
C MET A 500 0.66 -1.65 12.99
N LYS A 501 0.88 -1.33 11.71
CA LYS A 501 1.82 -0.31 11.27
C LYS A 501 1.12 1.06 11.26
N ASP A 502 1.65 2.04 11.98
CA ASP A 502 1.13 3.42 11.93
C ASP A 502 1.20 4.01 10.51
N PRO A 503 0.11 4.49 9.91
CA PRO A 503 0.10 4.95 8.51
C PRO A 503 1.11 6.07 8.19
N ASN A 504 1.42 6.91 9.16
CA ASN A 504 2.18 8.15 8.97
C ASN A 504 3.53 8.16 9.70
N LYS A 505 3.75 7.26 10.66
CA LYS A 505 5.00 7.13 11.43
C LYS A 505 5.72 5.80 11.13
N PRO A 506 7.06 5.76 11.15
CA PRO A 506 7.84 4.54 10.93
C PRO A 506 7.93 3.70 12.21
N LEU A 507 6.79 3.21 12.68
CA LEU A 507 6.67 2.35 13.86
C LEU A 507 5.50 1.37 13.71
N ILE A 508 5.56 0.28 14.46
CA ILE A 508 4.45 -0.64 14.67
C ILE A 508 3.98 -0.55 16.13
N ARG A 509 2.68 -0.74 16.36
CA ARG A 509 2.07 -0.77 17.69
C ARG A 509 1.36 -2.08 17.92
N LEU A 510 1.49 -2.63 19.11
CA LEU A 510 0.74 -3.79 19.57
C LEU A 510 -0.38 -3.32 20.53
N TYR A 511 -1.61 -3.72 20.24
CA TYR A 511 -2.79 -3.41 21.03
C TYR A 511 -3.39 -4.67 21.64
N ASP A 512 -3.86 -4.53 22.88
CA ASP A 512 -4.84 -5.42 23.51
C ASP A 512 -6.24 -4.97 23.06
N ILE A 513 -7.02 -5.89 22.49
CA ILE A 513 -8.33 -5.59 21.92
C ILE A 513 -9.40 -6.50 22.55
N PRO A 514 -10.64 -6.01 22.73
CA PRO A 514 -11.73 -6.88 23.16
C PRO A 514 -11.93 -8.06 22.20
N ASP A 515 -12.24 -9.25 22.73
CA ASP A 515 -12.38 -10.48 21.93
C ASP A 515 -13.42 -10.35 20.80
N ASN A 516 -14.46 -9.54 21.01
CA ASN A 516 -15.55 -9.34 20.06
C ASN A 516 -15.23 -8.29 18.96
N THR A 517 -14.03 -7.69 18.94
CA THR A 517 -13.72 -6.52 18.08
C THR A 517 -13.88 -6.80 16.57
N PHE A 518 -13.73 -8.05 16.15
CA PHE A 518 -13.85 -8.48 14.75
C PHE A 518 -14.88 -9.59 14.55
N GLU A 519 -15.69 -9.90 15.57
CA GLU A 519 -16.82 -10.79 15.43
C GLU A 519 -17.99 -9.95 14.92
N SER A 520 -18.55 -10.31 13.76
CA SER A 520 -19.78 -9.70 13.29
C SER A 520 -20.89 -10.03 14.28
N ASP A 521 -21.52 -9.02 14.89
CA ASP A 521 -22.72 -9.18 15.73
C ASP A 521 -23.81 -9.95 14.96
N GLY A 522 -23.85 -11.27 15.13
CA GLY A 522 -24.79 -12.18 14.50
C GLY A 522 -26.14 -12.25 15.21
N SER A 523 -26.59 -11.16 15.83
CA SER A 523 -27.87 -11.15 16.57
C SER A 523 -28.44 -9.74 16.77
N GLU A 524 -28.88 -9.08 15.70
CA GLU A 524 -29.96 -8.09 15.80
C GLU A 524 -31.00 -8.31 14.69
N GLU A 525 -32.15 -8.83 15.14
CA GLU A 525 -33.52 -8.81 14.61
C GLU A 525 -33.78 -8.90 13.09
N SER A 526 -34.41 -10.03 12.74
CA SER A 526 -35.34 -10.18 11.62
C SER A 526 -36.44 -9.11 11.66
N GLY A 527 -36.29 -8.06 10.86
CA GLY A 527 -37.35 -7.12 10.49
C GLY A 527 -37.54 -7.13 8.97
N ASP A 528 -38.70 -7.58 8.51
CA ASP A 528 -39.11 -7.58 7.11
C ASP A 528 -39.05 -6.17 6.49
N GLU A 529 -38.07 -5.93 5.61
CA GLU A 529 -38.17 -4.94 4.52
C GLU A 529 -37.75 -5.61 3.19
N PRO A 530 -38.44 -5.32 2.07
CA PRO A 530 -38.21 -6.02 0.82
C PRO A 530 -36.83 -5.68 0.26
N ALA A 531 -36.02 -6.72 0.05
CA ALA A 531 -34.70 -6.65 -0.54
C ALA A 531 -34.75 -6.08 -1.97
N ASP A 532 -34.32 -4.83 -2.12
CA ASP A 532 -33.80 -4.33 -3.39
C ASP A 532 -32.29 -4.07 -3.24
N THR A 533 -31.54 -4.66 -4.17
CA THR A 533 -30.07 -4.76 -4.29
C THR A 533 -29.37 -5.82 -3.41
N PRO A 534 -29.29 -7.08 -3.88
CA PRO A 534 -28.25 -8.00 -3.44
C PRO A 534 -26.89 -7.47 -3.91
N PHE A 535 -25.95 -7.41 -2.96
CA PHE A 535 -24.51 -7.43 -3.22
C PHE A 535 -24.23 -8.49 -4.29
N ALA A 536 -23.88 -8.06 -5.50
CA ALA A 536 -23.50 -8.97 -6.56
C ALA A 536 -22.11 -9.56 -6.21
N PRO A 537 -21.92 -10.89 -6.20
CA PRO A 537 -20.59 -11.47 -6.13
C PRO A 537 -19.78 -10.92 -7.31
N LEU A 538 -18.52 -10.55 -7.06
CA LEU A 538 -17.67 -9.86 -8.04
C LEU A 538 -17.35 -10.68 -9.30
N TYR A 539 -17.91 -11.89 -9.44
CA TYR A 539 -17.97 -12.66 -10.67
C TYR A 539 -19.32 -13.38 -10.77
N SER A 540 -20.13 -13.02 -11.77
CA SER A 540 -21.29 -13.82 -12.17
C SER A 540 -20.78 -15.03 -12.96
N TYR A 541 -20.77 -16.21 -12.36
CA TYR A 541 -20.62 -17.47 -13.09
C TYR A 541 -21.81 -17.64 -14.03
N GLY A 542 -21.58 -17.42 -15.32
CA GLY A 542 -22.56 -17.63 -16.36
C GLY A 542 -22.84 -19.11 -16.53
N ASN A 543 -24.02 -19.55 -16.09
CA ASN A 543 -24.56 -20.88 -16.35
C ASN A 543 -24.74 -21.09 -17.87
N PRO A 544 -24.10 -22.09 -18.51
CA PRO A 544 -24.34 -22.36 -19.92
C PRO A 544 -25.71 -23.05 -20.07
N LYS A 545 -26.72 -22.27 -20.47
CA LYS A 545 -27.99 -22.84 -20.92
C LYS A 545 -27.76 -23.65 -22.19
N ARG A 546 -28.09 -24.95 -22.07
CA ARG A 546 -28.82 -25.77 -23.06
C ARG A 546 -29.32 -24.96 -24.28
N ILE A 547 -28.78 -25.23 -25.45
CA ILE A 547 -29.39 -25.95 -26.59
C ILE A 547 -28.26 -26.44 -27.47
#